data_AF-A0A381THD7-F1
#
_entry.id   AF-A0A381THD7-F1
#
_cell.length_a   1.000
_cell.length_b   1.000
_cell.length_c   1.000
_cell.angle_alpha   90.00
_cell.angle_beta   90.00
_cell.angle_gamma   90.00
#
_symmetry.space_group_name_H-M   'P 1'
#
loop_
_entity.id
_entity.type
_entity.pdbx_description
1 polymer ?
#
loop_
_entity_poly.entity_id
_entity_poly.type
_entity_poly.pdbx_seq_one_letter_code
_entity_poly.pdbx_strand_id
1 'polypeptide(L)'
;MKILLIGEYSRLHNSLKEGLQKNGHKVTLLGSGDGFKNYPVDIKIDSIFFNLKLFKLFAKLIDRLFKISLNELEMYYKANKIISNLKGYDVVQLINENAFRTLPSLEILLIKTLMKNNEKLFLLSCGVDQKSVEHSLNSKFKYSILTPYFENPSLKKSFKHILKYNTREYVKLHEFILANANGVISSDIDYHIPYIKEKKYLGLIPNPINLDKIKYKKIKSIDKIKILHGVNSKNYIKKGNVFFDKALKAIEN
;
A
#
# COMPACT_ATOMS: atom_id res chain seq x y z
N MET A 1 22.69 10.46 1.75
CA MET A 1 22.31 9.06 1.53
C MET A 1 21.68 8.87 0.15
N LYS A 2 21.82 7.66 -0.42
CA LYS A 2 21.14 7.16 -1.60
C LYS A 2 19.99 6.24 -1.15
N ILE A 3 18.76 6.63 -1.46
CA ILE A 3 17.53 6.00 -0.95
C ILE A 3 16.69 5.45 -2.12
N LEU A 4 16.23 4.21 -1.99
CA LEU A 4 15.34 3.57 -2.94
C LEU A 4 13.96 3.36 -2.29
N LEU A 5 12.94 3.97 -2.87
CA LEU A 5 11.55 3.81 -2.46
C LEU A 5 10.85 2.85 -3.44
N ILE A 6 10.23 1.79 -2.92
CA ILE A 6 9.54 0.77 -3.71
C ILE A 6 8.03 0.85 -3.48
N GLY A 7 7.29 1.08 -4.55
CA GLY A 7 5.84 1.20 -4.55
C GLY A 7 5.37 2.63 -4.28
N GLU A 8 4.08 2.88 -4.49
CA GLU A 8 3.45 4.18 -4.28
C GLU A 8 1.99 3.95 -3.87
N TYR A 9 1.56 4.60 -2.80
CA TYR A 9 0.20 4.68 -2.31
C TYR A 9 -0.19 6.12 -2.01
N SER A 10 -1.21 6.61 -2.74
CA SER A 10 -1.84 7.91 -2.45
C SER A 10 -0.87 9.10 -2.33
N ARG A 11 0.24 9.09 -3.08
CA ARG A 11 1.29 10.11 -3.11
C ARG A 11 2.25 10.07 -1.91
N LEU A 12 2.19 9.04 -1.07
CA LEU A 12 3.01 8.97 0.14
C LEU A 12 4.51 8.99 -0.20
N HIS A 13 4.98 8.05 -1.03
CA HIS A 13 6.40 7.99 -1.40
C HIS A 13 6.82 9.19 -2.27
N ASN A 14 5.93 9.73 -3.09
CA ASN A 14 6.16 10.98 -3.80
C ASN A 14 6.46 12.15 -2.85
N SER A 15 5.56 12.41 -1.88
CA SER A 15 5.76 13.48 -0.90
C SER A 15 6.98 13.24 0.00
N LEU A 16 7.23 11.98 0.37
CA LEU A 16 8.42 11.60 1.13
C LEU A 16 9.70 11.86 0.33
N LYS A 17 9.72 11.48 -0.95
CA LYS A 17 10.82 11.75 -1.86
C LYS A 17 11.13 13.24 -1.96
N GLU A 18 10.11 14.08 -2.14
CA GLU A 18 10.27 15.54 -2.19
C GLU A 18 10.96 16.06 -0.91
N GLY A 19 10.51 15.61 0.27
CA GLY A 19 11.11 15.99 1.55
C GLY A 19 12.55 15.49 1.73
N LEU A 20 12.83 14.24 1.36
CA LEU A 20 14.18 13.65 1.44
C LEU A 20 15.15 14.35 0.49
N GLN A 21 14.73 14.67 -0.73
CA GLN A 21 15.56 15.41 -1.69
C GLN A 21 15.86 16.83 -1.21
N LYS A 22 14.87 17.50 -0.61
CA LYS A 22 15.06 18.83 0.01
C LYS A 22 16.10 18.79 1.15
N ASN A 23 16.23 17.66 1.84
CA ASN A 23 17.23 17.42 2.89
C ASN A 23 18.57 16.87 2.34
N GLY A 24 18.83 16.97 1.03
CA GLY A 24 20.13 16.61 0.44
C GLY A 24 20.33 15.11 0.15
N HIS A 25 19.28 14.28 0.23
CA HIS A 25 19.36 12.87 -0.13
C HIS A 25 19.14 12.65 -1.63
N LYS A 26 19.81 11.63 -2.20
CA LYS A 26 19.52 11.14 -3.56
C LYS A 26 18.44 10.07 -3.44
N VAL A 27 17.30 10.26 -4.11
CA VAL A 27 16.13 9.37 -3.94
C VAL A 27 15.62 8.90 -5.29
N THR A 28 15.46 7.58 -5.43
CA THR A 28 14.84 6.93 -6.58
C THR A 28 13.53 6.29 -6.14
N LEU A 29 12.44 6.57 -6.86
CA LEU A 29 11.13 5.97 -6.66
C LEU A 29 10.80 5.01 -7.80
N LEU A 30 10.68 3.72 -7.47
CA LEU A 30 10.23 2.67 -8.37
C LEU A 30 8.81 2.26 -8.02
N GLY A 31 7.90 2.19 -9.00
CA GLY A 31 6.54 1.72 -8.72
C GLY A 31 5.58 1.79 -9.91
N SER A 32 4.33 1.40 -9.67
CA SER A 32 3.25 1.42 -10.68
C SER A 32 2.44 2.71 -10.70
N GLY A 33 2.79 3.72 -9.88
CA GLY A 33 2.06 4.99 -9.76
C GLY A 33 0.66 4.85 -9.13
N ASP A 34 0.45 3.81 -8.33
CA ASP A 34 -0.82 3.57 -7.62
C ASP A 34 -2.06 3.37 -8.53
N GLY A 35 -1.88 2.61 -9.62
CA GLY A 35 -2.96 2.26 -10.53
C GLY A 35 -3.54 3.47 -11.25
N PHE A 36 -4.87 3.67 -11.16
CA PHE A 36 -5.57 4.74 -11.89
C PHE A 36 -5.14 6.15 -11.49
N LYS A 37 -4.56 6.34 -10.29
CA LYS A 37 -4.08 7.64 -9.82
C LYS A 37 -2.85 8.08 -10.61
N ASN A 38 -2.10 7.13 -11.15
CA ASN A 38 -0.94 7.32 -12.01
C ASN A 38 0.03 8.40 -11.50
N TYR A 39 0.38 8.34 -10.21
CA TYR A 39 1.37 9.23 -9.64
C TYR A 39 2.73 9.05 -10.33
N PRO A 40 3.49 10.14 -10.50
CA PRO A 40 4.80 10.07 -11.14
C PRO A 40 5.77 9.23 -10.30
N VAL A 41 6.63 8.50 -10.99
CA VAL A 41 7.70 7.66 -10.42
C VAL A 41 8.91 7.78 -11.34
N ASP A 42 10.12 7.57 -10.82
CA ASP A 42 11.34 7.63 -11.64
C ASP A 42 11.46 6.40 -12.53
N ILE A 43 11.11 5.23 -11.97
CA ILE A 43 11.16 3.95 -12.67
C ILE A 43 9.77 3.33 -12.61
N LYS A 44 9.05 3.43 -13.74
CA LYS A 44 7.72 2.84 -13.86
C LYS A 44 7.82 1.33 -14.02
N ILE A 45 7.05 0.60 -13.21
CA ILE A 45 6.83 -0.83 -13.37
C ILE A 45 5.34 -1.14 -13.36
N ASP A 46 4.86 -1.77 -14.43
CA ASP A 46 3.49 -2.28 -14.51
C ASP A 46 3.41 -3.53 -15.40
N SER A 47 2.37 -4.34 -15.18
CA SER A 47 1.99 -5.40 -16.13
C SER A 47 1.40 -4.72 -17.36
N ILE A 48 1.94 -5.03 -18.54
CA ILE A 48 1.52 -4.42 -19.80
C ILE A 48 0.90 -5.50 -20.68
N PHE A 49 1.60 -6.63 -20.81
CA PHE A 49 1.24 -7.69 -21.75
C PHE A 49 -0.12 -8.31 -21.41
N PHE A 50 -0.33 -8.73 -20.16
CA PHE A 50 -1.57 -9.36 -19.75
C PHE A 50 -2.70 -8.37 -19.38
N ASN A 51 -2.45 -7.07 -19.54
CA ASN A 51 -3.47 -6.04 -19.45
C ASN A 51 -4.12 -5.69 -20.80
N LEU A 52 -3.50 -6.10 -21.93
CA LEU A 52 -4.09 -6.01 -23.26
C LEU A 52 -5.33 -6.92 -23.38
N LYS A 53 -6.39 -6.45 -24.04
CA LYS A 53 -7.71 -7.12 -24.07
C LYS A 53 -7.63 -8.61 -24.42
N LEU A 54 -6.88 -8.97 -25.47
CA LEU A 54 -6.75 -10.36 -25.94
C LEU A 54 -6.08 -11.26 -24.89
N PHE A 55 -4.91 -10.84 -24.40
CA PHE A 55 -4.13 -11.61 -23.41
C PHE A 55 -4.77 -11.62 -22.02
N LYS A 56 -5.62 -10.65 -21.71
CA LYS A 56 -6.38 -10.59 -20.46
C LYS A 56 -7.40 -11.72 -20.33
N LEU A 57 -8.05 -12.13 -21.43
CA LEU A 57 -8.94 -13.29 -21.40
C LEU A 57 -8.15 -14.57 -21.13
N PHE A 58 -7.02 -14.74 -21.80
CA PHE A 58 -6.13 -15.88 -21.60
C PHE A 58 -5.58 -15.92 -20.16
N ALA A 59 -5.09 -14.80 -19.63
CA ALA A 59 -4.62 -14.70 -18.25
C ALA A 59 -5.71 -15.08 -17.23
N LYS A 60 -6.96 -14.64 -17.45
CA LYS A 60 -8.09 -15.04 -16.60
C LYS A 60 -8.41 -16.53 -16.69
N LEU A 61 -8.28 -17.13 -17.87
CA LEU A 61 -8.49 -18.57 -18.05
C LEU A 61 -7.43 -19.36 -17.28
N ILE A 62 -6.15 -18.99 -17.42
CA ILE A 62 -5.04 -19.61 -16.68
C ILE A 62 -5.21 -19.43 -15.17
N ASP A 63 -5.58 -18.23 -14.71
CA ASP A 63 -5.84 -17.97 -13.29
C ASP A 63 -7.01 -18.85 -12.78
N ARG A 64 -8.08 -19.02 -13.57
CA ARG A 64 -9.21 -19.86 -13.18
C ARG A 64 -8.85 -21.35 -13.09
N LEU A 65 -8.05 -21.85 -14.04
CA LEU A 65 -7.69 -23.27 -14.13
C LEU A 65 -6.58 -23.67 -13.16
N PHE A 66 -5.56 -22.83 -13.05
CA PHE A 66 -4.32 -23.16 -12.35
C PHE A 66 -4.07 -22.30 -11.10
N LYS A 67 -4.90 -21.28 -10.84
CA LYS A 67 -4.71 -20.29 -9.75
C LYS A 67 -3.36 -19.57 -9.85
N ILE A 68 -2.90 -19.37 -11.08
CA ILE A 68 -1.65 -18.69 -11.41
C ILE A 68 -1.99 -17.35 -12.08
N SER A 69 -1.61 -16.26 -11.42
CA SER A 69 -1.75 -14.91 -11.97
C SER A 69 -0.60 -14.58 -12.91
N LEU A 70 -0.84 -14.64 -14.23
CA LEU A 70 0.17 -14.28 -15.25
C LEU A 70 0.63 -12.82 -15.11
N ASN A 71 -0.25 -11.91 -14.68
CA ASN A 71 0.10 -10.52 -14.41
C ASN A 71 1.12 -10.40 -13.27
N GLU A 72 0.98 -11.21 -12.22
CA GLU A 72 1.92 -11.24 -11.09
C GLU A 72 3.26 -11.85 -11.49
N LEU A 73 3.27 -12.86 -12.38
CA LEU A 73 4.50 -13.41 -12.96
C LEU A 73 5.22 -12.39 -13.85
N GLU A 74 4.50 -11.71 -14.74
CA GLU A 74 5.07 -10.63 -15.58
C GLU A 74 5.69 -9.53 -14.70
N MET A 75 4.98 -9.14 -13.64
CA MET A 75 5.45 -8.16 -12.68
C MET A 75 6.75 -8.61 -12.01
N TYR A 76 6.85 -9.88 -11.59
CA TYR A 76 8.06 -10.44 -11.02
C TYR A 76 9.25 -10.37 -11.99
N TYR A 77 9.09 -10.83 -13.23
CA TYR A 77 10.21 -10.83 -14.19
C TYR A 77 10.69 -9.41 -14.52
N LYS A 78 9.76 -8.47 -14.70
CA LYS A 78 10.09 -7.05 -14.91
C LYS A 78 10.79 -6.46 -13.71
N ALA A 79 10.25 -6.68 -12.51
CA ALA A 79 10.82 -6.18 -11.27
C ALA A 79 12.23 -6.72 -11.08
N ASN A 80 12.42 -8.03 -11.21
CA ASN A 80 13.71 -8.68 -11.02
C ASN A 80 14.77 -8.12 -11.98
N LYS A 81 14.42 -7.92 -13.26
CA LYS A 81 15.33 -7.30 -14.25
C LYS A 81 15.72 -5.88 -13.86
N ILE A 82 14.76 -5.08 -13.40
CA ILE A 82 15.02 -3.68 -13.01
C ILE A 82 15.87 -3.62 -11.74
N ILE A 83 15.44 -4.29 -10.66
CA ILE A 83 16.10 -4.19 -9.34
C ILE A 83 17.49 -4.83 -9.34
N SER A 84 17.77 -5.74 -10.27
CA SER A 84 19.13 -6.29 -10.45
C SER A 84 20.16 -5.22 -10.79
N ASN A 85 19.74 -4.07 -11.32
CA ASN A 85 20.60 -2.93 -11.61
C ASN A 85 20.54 -1.83 -10.53
N LEU A 86 19.65 -1.95 -9.54
CA LEU A 86 19.49 -0.98 -8.46
C LEU A 86 20.30 -1.41 -7.23
N LYS A 87 21.59 -1.06 -7.24
CA LYS A 87 22.57 -1.46 -6.20
C LYS A 87 23.17 -0.26 -5.46
N GLY A 88 23.75 -0.55 -4.30
CA GLY A 88 24.50 0.40 -3.48
C GLY A 88 23.63 1.54 -2.95
N TYR A 89 22.36 1.27 -2.64
CA TYR A 89 21.52 2.17 -1.87
C TYR A 89 21.76 1.94 -0.38
N ASP A 90 21.91 3.02 0.38
CA ASP A 90 22.07 2.98 1.84
C ASP A 90 20.77 2.51 2.50
N VAL A 91 19.63 2.86 1.90
CA VAL A 91 18.29 2.56 2.41
C VAL A 91 17.37 2.16 1.27
N VAL A 92 16.68 1.03 1.43
CA VAL A 92 15.51 0.62 0.66
C VAL A 92 14.29 0.66 1.57
N GLN A 93 13.21 1.31 1.14
CA GLN A 93 11.94 1.32 1.85
C GLN A 93 10.82 0.73 0.98
N LEU A 94 10.14 -0.29 1.50
CA LEU A 94 8.96 -0.87 0.89
C LEU A 94 7.71 -0.11 1.35
N ILE A 95 6.83 0.29 0.44
CA ILE A 95 5.58 1.01 0.78
C ILE A 95 4.64 0.18 1.67
N ASN A 96 4.71 -1.15 1.54
CA ASN A 96 3.96 -2.19 2.26
C ASN A 96 4.64 -3.55 1.98
N GLU A 97 4.22 -4.63 2.63
CA GLU A 97 4.72 -6.00 2.50
C GLU A 97 4.70 -6.53 1.06
N ASN A 98 3.67 -6.16 0.29
CA ASN A 98 3.48 -6.60 -1.09
C ASN A 98 3.71 -5.44 -2.09
N ALA A 99 4.87 -4.78 -1.97
CA ALA A 99 5.21 -3.55 -2.67
C ALA A 99 5.27 -3.70 -4.20
N PHE A 100 5.72 -4.84 -4.71
CA PHE A 100 5.75 -5.14 -6.15
C PHE A 100 4.40 -5.64 -6.67
N ARG A 101 3.44 -5.97 -5.80
CA ARG A 101 2.12 -6.51 -6.18
C ARG A 101 2.23 -7.83 -6.96
N THR A 102 3.13 -8.72 -6.54
CA THR A 102 3.27 -10.08 -7.08
C THR A 102 2.90 -11.15 -6.02
N LEU A 103 3.03 -12.43 -6.37
CA LEU A 103 2.79 -13.55 -5.46
C LEU A 103 3.73 -13.45 -4.24
N PRO A 104 3.29 -13.80 -3.02
CA PRO A 104 4.13 -13.69 -1.82
C PRO A 104 5.49 -14.39 -1.92
N SER A 105 5.55 -15.57 -2.55
CA SER A 105 6.81 -16.30 -2.77
C SER A 105 7.76 -15.57 -3.72
N LEU A 106 7.23 -14.89 -4.75
CA LEU A 106 8.01 -14.11 -5.71
C LEU A 106 8.43 -12.76 -5.12
N GLU A 107 7.58 -12.14 -4.31
CA GLU A 107 7.88 -10.94 -3.53
C GLU A 107 9.10 -11.18 -2.62
N ILE A 108 9.14 -12.33 -1.92
CA ILE A 108 10.31 -12.75 -1.12
C ILE A 108 11.58 -12.81 -1.98
N LEU A 109 11.53 -13.36 -3.19
CA LEU A 109 12.70 -13.42 -4.08
C LEU A 109 13.18 -12.03 -4.49
N LEU A 110 12.26 -11.11 -4.80
CA LEU A 110 12.60 -9.72 -5.13
C LEU A 110 13.22 -9.01 -3.92
N ILE A 111 12.68 -9.22 -2.73
CA ILE A 111 13.22 -8.63 -1.49
C ILE A 111 14.61 -9.19 -1.18
N LYS A 112 14.85 -10.49 -1.38
CA LYS A 112 16.20 -11.07 -1.27
C LYS A 112 17.20 -10.41 -2.23
N THR A 113 16.79 -10.15 -3.47
CA THR A 113 17.62 -9.42 -4.44
C THR A 113 17.91 -7.99 -3.97
N LEU A 114 16.92 -7.28 -3.42
CA LEU A 114 17.11 -5.95 -2.85
C LEU A 114 18.10 -5.96 -1.68
N MET A 115 17.95 -6.90 -0.74
CA MET A 115 18.83 -7.05 0.42
C MET A 115 20.26 -7.43 0.02
N LYS A 116 20.44 -8.27 -1.00
CA LYS A 116 21.77 -8.63 -1.50
C LYS A 116 22.52 -7.43 -2.10
N ASN A 117 21.78 -6.50 -2.70
CA ASN A 117 22.32 -5.41 -3.49
C ASN A 117 22.45 -4.08 -2.73
N ASN A 118 21.87 -3.96 -1.53
CA ASN A 118 21.70 -2.71 -0.79
C ASN A 118 21.89 -2.92 0.72
N GLU A 119 22.12 -1.84 1.47
CA GLU A 119 22.56 -1.94 2.86
C GLU A 119 21.43 -2.22 3.86
N LYS A 120 20.40 -1.35 3.89
CA LYS A 120 19.30 -1.45 4.86
C LYS A 120 17.95 -1.56 4.17
N LEU A 121 17.06 -2.36 4.75
CA LEU A 121 15.68 -2.54 4.31
C LEU A 121 14.73 -2.09 5.41
N PHE A 122 13.78 -1.22 5.08
CA PHE A 122 12.70 -0.81 5.97
C PHE A 122 11.35 -1.13 5.35
N LEU A 123 10.41 -1.53 6.20
CA LEU A 123 9.02 -1.73 5.83
C LEU A 123 8.20 -0.53 6.30
N LEU A 124 7.38 0.02 5.41
CA LEU A 124 6.30 0.91 5.81
C LEU A 124 5.00 0.08 5.98
N SER A 125 4.34 0.25 7.11
CA SER A 125 2.95 -0.17 7.32
C SER A 125 2.04 0.97 6.86
N CYS A 126 1.54 0.82 5.64
CA CYS A 126 0.66 1.77 4.96
C CYS A 126 -0.39 1.02 4.13
N GLY A 127 -1.66 1.28 4.39
CA GLY A 127 -2.74 0.43 3.89
C GLY A 127 -2.85 -0.86 4.69
N VAL A 128 -3.71 -1.77 4.23
CA VAL A 128 -3.86 -3.09 4.88
C VAL A 128 -2.60 -3.94 4.67
N ASP A 129 -2.18 -4.60 5.74
CA ASP A 129 -1.04 -5.52 5.82
C ASP A 129 -1.39 -6.69 6.77
N GLN A 130 -0.47 -7.62 7.00
CA GLN A 130 -0.78 -8.78 7.85
C GLN A 130 -1.18 -8.38 9.27
N LYS A 131 -0.43 -7.48 9.92
CA LYS A 131 -0.66 -7.10 11.33
C LYS A 131 -1.95 -6.32 11.51
N SER A 132 -2.24 -5.36 10.64
CA SER A 132 -3.50 -4.59 10.71
C SER A 132 -4.73 -5.46 10.46
N VAL A 133 -4.63 -6.45 9.55
CA VAL A 133 -5.72 -7.40 9.29
C VAL A 133 -5.88 -8.38 10.45
N GLU A 134 -4.80 -8.95 10.97
CA GLU A 134 -4.83 -9.83 12.15
C GLU A 134 -5.43 -9.10 13.36
N HIS A 135 -5.02 -7.87 13.60
CA HIS A 135 -5.54 -7.06 14.71
C HIS A 135 -7.04 -6.80 14.56
N SER A 136 -7.50 -6.50 13.34
CA SER A 136 -8.92 -6.30 13.02
C SER A 136 -9.74 -7.59 13.16
N LEU A 137 -9.20 -8.74 12.75
CA LEU A 137 -9.84 -10.05 12.87
C LEU A 137 -9.99 -10.51 14.32
N ASN A 138 -9.05 -10.13 15.18
CA ASN A 138 -9.10 -10.43 16.61
C ASN A 138 -9.99 -9.45 17.41
N SER A 139 -10.83 -8.65 16.73
CA SER A 139 -11.80 -7.70 17.32
C SER A 139 -11.20 -6.73 18.33
N LYS A 140 -9.94 -6.33 18.13
CA LYS A 140 -9.24 -5.43 19.06
C LYS A 140 -9.59 -3.94 18.88
N PHE A 141 -10.38 -3.61 17.86
CA PHE A 141 -10.96 -2.28 17.66
C PHE A 141 -12.48 -2.30 17.86
N LYS A 142 -13.04 -1.21 18.38
CA LYS A 142 -14.51 -1.00 18.46
C LYS A 142 -15.16 -1.08 17.07
N TYR A 143 -14.49 -0.54 16.06
CA TYR A 143 -14.85 -0.65 14.64
C TYR A 143 -13.57 -0.71 13.81
N SER A 144 -13.62 -1.36 12.65
CA SER A 144 -12.50 -1.48 11.73
C SER A 144 -12.98 -1.50 10.28
N ILE A 145 -12.04 -1.54 9.33
CA ILE A 145 -12.37 -1.75 7.92
C ILE A 145 -13.16 -3.06 7.70
N LEU A 146 -13.04 -4.04 8.59
CA LEU A 146 -13.74 -5.34 8.52
C LEU A 146 -15.13 -5.32 9.19
N THR A 147 -15.53 -4.27 9.89
CA THR A 147 -16.84 -4.20 10.56
C THR A 147 -18.01 -4.57 9.63
N PRO A 148 -18.12 -4.03 8.39
CA PRO A 148 -19.20 -4.44 7.49
C PRO A 148 -19.20 -5.93 7.16
N TYR A 149 -18.01 -6.56 7.10
CA TYR A 149 -17.89 -8.01 6.88
C TYR A 149 -18.33 -8.82 8.10
N PHE A 150 -18.07 -8.35 9.32
CA PHE A 150 -18.54 -9.01 10.54
C PHE A 150 -20.06 -8.92 10.68
N GLU A 151 -20.64 -7.76 10.34
CA GLU A 151 -22.10 -7.57 10.33
C GLU A 151 -22.79 -8.36 9.22
N ASN A 152 -22.11 -8.55 8.08
CA ASN A 152 -22.65 -9.31 6.95
C ASN A 152 -21.57 -10.23 6.31
N PRO A 153 -21.46 -11.49 6.77
CA PRO A 153 -20.48 -12.45 6.25
C PRO A 153 -20.61 -12.76 4.76
N SER A 154 -21.78 -12.51 4.13
CA SER A 154 -21.95 -12.68 2.68
C SER A 154 -21.03 -11.77 1.87
N LEU A 155 -20.49 -10.71 2.47
CA LEU A 155 -19.56 -9.77 1.84
C LEU A 155 -18.14 -10.31 1.68
N LYS A 156 -17.83 -11.55 2.12
CA LYS A 156 -16.49 -12.16 2.06
C LYS A 156 -15.75 -11.92 0.74
N LYS A 157 -16.43 -12.06 -0.40
CA LYS A 157 -15.84 -11.83 -1.74
C LYS A 157 -15.36 -10.40 -1.94
N SER A 158 -16.12 -9.41 -1.47
CA SER A 158 -15.77 -7.98 -1.52
C SER A 158 -14.54 -7.65 -0.66
N PHE A 159 -14.30 -8.44 0.38
CA PHE A 159 -13.19 -8.31 1.32
C PHE A 159 -11.97 -9.17 0.99
N LYS A 160 -11.99 -9.98 -0.08
CA LYS A 160 -10.89 -10.88 -0.46
C LYS A 160 -9.52 -10.19 -0.49
N HIS A 161 -9.43 -8.96 -0.99
CA HIS A 161 -8.16 -8.20 -1.07
C HIS A 161 -7.59 -7.77 0.28
N ILE A 162 -8.40 -7.74 1.34
CA ILE A 162 -7.99 -7.46 2.71
C ILE A 162 -7.71 -8.79 3.42
N LEU A 163 -8.65 -9.74 3.35
CA LEU A 163 -8.55 -11.04 4.01
C LEU A 163 -7.37 -11.89 3.51
N LYS A 164 -6.87 -11.64 2.28
CA LYS A 164 -5.69 -12.33 1.74
C LYS A 164 -4.46 -12.21 2.66
N TYR A 165 -4.32 -11.10 3.40
CA TYR A 165 -3.17 -10.87 4.27
C TYR A 165 -3.13 -11.82 5.47
N ASN A 166 -4.25 -12.49 5.79
CA ASN A 166 -4.32 -13.52 6.82
C ASN A 166 -4.16 -14.96 6.26
N THR A 167 -3.83 -15.13 4.97
CA THR A 167 -3.53 -16.47 4.44
C THR A 167 -2.09 -16.87 4.76
N ARG A 168 -1.82 -18.18 4.74
CA ARG A 168 -0.51 -18.75 5.07
C ARG A 168 0.62 -18.14 4.25
N GLU A 169 0.39 -17.85 2.97
CA GLU A 169 1.40 -17.30 2.07
C GLU A 169 1.76 -15.86 2.40
N TYR A 170 0.78 -15.03 2.75
CA TYR A 170 1.00 -13.64 3.15
C TYR A 170 1.58 -13.54 4.55
N VAL A 171 1.18 -14.42 5.48
CA VAL A 171 1.82 -14.52 6.81
C VAL A 171 3.30 -14.88 6.66
N LYS A 172 3.65 -15.85 5.80
CA LYS A 172 5.06 -16.17 5.50
C LYS A 172 5.84 -14.98 4.93
N LEU A 173 5.22 -14.19 4.05
CA LEU A 173 5.84 -12.97 3.52
C LEU A 173 6.08 -11.95 4.62
N HIS A 174 5.08 -11.70 5.48
CA HIS A 174 5.20 -10.80 6.63
C HIS A 174 6.33 -11.24 7.56
N GLU A 175 6.34 -12.50 7.99
CA GLU A 175 7.37 -13.06 8.87
C GLU A 175 8.77 -12.96 8.25
N PHE A 176 8.89 -13.26 6.96
CA PHE A 176 10.15 -13.09 6.23
C PHE A 176 10.61 -11.62 6.26
N ILE A 177 9.73 -10.66 5.96
CA ILE A 177 10.10 -9.24 6.00
C ILE A 177 10.47 -8.81 7.40
N LEU A 178 9.67 -9.15 8.41
CA LEU A 178 9.91 -8.77 9.80
C LEU A 178 11.24 -9.34 10.31
N ALA A 179 11.56 -10.58 9.98
CA ALA A 179 12.83 -11.20 10.34
C ALA A 179 14.04 -10.48 9.71
N ASN A 180 13.89 -9.89 8.53
CA ASN A 180 15.02 -9.38 7.73
C ASN A 180 15.10 -7.84 7.66
N ALA A 181 14.00 -7.11 7.86
CA ALA A 181 14.01 -5.65 7.85
C ALA A 181 14.79 -5.09 9.04
N ASN A 182 15.41 -3.93 8.85
CA ASN A 182 16.07 -3.16 9.90
C ASN A 182 15.06 -2.41 10.78
N GLY A 183 13.84 -2.19 10.27
CA GLY A 183 12.75 -1.64 11.06
C GLY A 183 11.44 -1.53 10.29
N VAL A 184 10.36 -1.37 11.05
CA VAL A 184 9.02 -1.12 10.54
C VAL A 184 8.56 0.25 11.01
N ILE A 185 8.00 1.05 10.10
CA ILE A 185 7.46 2.38 10.38
C ILE A 185 5.98 2.35 10.00
N SER A 186 5.09 2.95 10.77
CA SER A 186 3.69 3.11 10.35
C SER A 186 3.42 4.51 9.85
N SER A 187 2.40 4.64 9.00
CA SER A 187 2.00 5.91 8.38
C SER A 187 0.72 6.54 8.96
N ASP A 188 0.00 5.77 9.78
CA ASP A 188 -1.26 6.17 10.40
C ASP A 188 -1.45 5.45 11.75
N ILE A 189 -2.39 5.92 12.56
CA ILE A 189 -2.69 5.39 13.90
C ILE A 189 -3.27 3.97 13.84
N ASP A 190 -4.09 3.68 12.83
CA ASP A 190 -4.68 2.35 12.60
C ASP A 190 -3.61 1.29 12.30
N TYR A 191 -2.46 1.75 11.80
CA TYR A 191 -1.28 0.93 11.51
C TYR A 191 -0.26 0.96 12.66
N HIS A 192 -0.27 2.01 13.47
CA HIS A 192 0.58 2.13 14.66
C HIS A 192 0.18 1.09 15.71
N ILE A 193 -1.10 1.06 16.08
CA ILE A 193 -1.63 0.24 17.19
C ILE A 193 -1.28 -1.25 17.04
N PRO A 194 -1.42 -1.89 15.86
CA PRO A 194 -1.03 -3.29 15.67
C PRO A 194 0.46 -3.58 15.89
N TYR A 195 1.34 -2.60 15.71
CA TYR A 195 2.79 -2.78 15.73
C TYR A 195 3.48 -2.34 17.03
N ILE A 196 2.78 -1.72 17.99
CA ILE A 196 3.40 -1.18 19.23
C ILE A 196 4.25 -2.21 19.99
N LYS A 197 3.87 -3.50 19.93
CA LYS A 197 4.57 -4.59 20.64
C LYS A 197 5.64 -5.28 19.78
N GLU A 198 5.80 -4.90 18.52
CA GLU A 198 6.77 -5.52 17.62
C GLU A 198 8.18 -4.98 17.89
N LYS A 199 9.14 -5.90 18.11
CA LYS A 199 10.51 -5.55 18.51
C LYS A 199 11.23 -4.59 17.55
N LYS A 200 10.93 -4.69 16.25
CA LYS A 200 11.55 -3.89 15.19
C LYS A 200 10.71 -2.68 14.78
N TYR A 201 9.65 -2.37 15.51
CA TYR A 201 8.84 -1.20 15.23
C TYR A 201 9.55 0.08 15.68
N LEU A 202 9.68 1.04 14.78
CA LEU A 202 10.40 2.30 14.99
C LEU A 202 9.48 3.47 15.31
N GLY A 203 8.17 3.28 15.20
CA GLY A 203 7.18 4.32 15.50
C GLY A 203 6.36 4.77 14.28
N LEU A 204 5.51 5.76 14.55
CA LEU A 204 4.59 6.37 13.60
C LEU A 204 5.26 7.60 12.99
N ILE A 205 5.37 7.62 11.66
CA ILE A 205 5.71 8.82 10.89
C ILE A 205 4.50 9.16 10.03
N PRO A 206 3.77 10.25 10.33
CA PRO A 206 2.56 10.59 9.60
C PRO A 206 2.86 10.89 8.12
N ASN A 207 1.86 10.70 7.27
CA ASN A 207 1.97 10.97 5.84
C ASN A 207 2.48 12.40 5.56
N PRO A 208 3.56 12.56 4.78
CA PRO A 208 4.16 13.87 4.53
C PRO A 208 3.29 14.74 3.62
N ILE A 209 3.21 16.03 3.96
CA ILE A 209 2.51 17.06 3.19
C ILE A 209 3.53 18.11 2.74
N ASN A 210 3.56 18.39 1.44
CA ASN A 210 4.44 19.42 0.89
C ASN A 210 3.84 20.83 1.08
N LEU A 211 4.28 21.54 2.11
CA LEU A 211 3.84 22.91 2.44
C LEU A 211 4.40 23.99 1.48
N ASP A 212 5.36 23.65 0.63
CA ASP A 212 5.81 24.55 -0.45
C ASP A 212 4.76 24.61 -1.56
N LYS A 213 4.08 23.48 -1.83
CA LYS A 213 3.02 23.36 -2.84
C LYS A 213 1.62 23.62 -2.29
N ILE A 214 1.35 23.18 -1.05
CA ILE A 214 0.04 23.30 -0.40
C ILE A 214 0.12 24.41 0.64
N LYS A 215 -0.17 25.63 0.20
CA LYS A 215 -0.20 26.79 1.09
C LYS A 215 -1.49 26.79 1.91
N TYR A 216 -1.35 26.99 3.21
CA TYR A 216 -2.48 27.24 4.09
C TYR A 216 -3.23 28.50 3.61
N LYS A 217 -4.56 28.38 3.49
CA LYS A 217 -5.45 29.50 3.18
C LYS A 217 -6.43 29.65 4.34
N LYS A 218 -6.32 30.75 5.07
CA LYS A 218 -7.28 31.09 6.13
C LYS A 218 -8.64 31.35 5.50
N ILE A 219 -9.66 30.67 6.00
CA ILE A 219 -11.05 30.93 5.62
C ILE A 219 -11.49 32.21 6.35
N LYS A 220 -11.97 33.22 5.60
CA LYS A 220 -12.35 34.54 6.17
C LYS A 220 -13.78 34.55 6.73
N SER A 221 -14.74 34.00 5.99
CA SER A 221 -16.13 33.81 6.39
C SER A 221 -16.68 32.57 5.67
N ILE A 222 -17.69 31.91 6.27
CA ILE A 222 -18.41 30.80 5.68
C ILE A 222 -19.90 31.13 5.76
N ASP A 223 -20.48 31.61 4.67
CA ASP A 223 -21.92 31.88 4.60
C ASP A 223 -22.72 30.60 4.30
N LYS A 224 -22.09 29.65 3.60
CA LYS A 224 -22.66 28.35 3.25
C LYS A 224 -21.58 27.26 3.26
N ILE A 225 -21.83 26.18 3.98
CA ILE A 225 -20.97 25.00 3.95
C ILE A 225 -21.27 24.22 2.67
N LYS A 226 -20.25 24.04 1.81
CA LYS A 226 -20.32 23.15 0.64
C LYS A 226 -19.56 21.87 0.97
N ILE A 227 -20.27 20.76 1.10
CA ILE A 227 -19.67 19.45 1.41
C ILE A 227 -19.49 18.67 0.13
N LEU A 228 -18.26 18.23 -0.14
CA LEU A 228 -17.95 17.28 -1.22
C LEU A 228 -17.68 15.90 -0.60
N HIS A 229 -18.58 14.95 -0.82
CA HIS A 229 -18.39 13.55 -0.41
C HIS A 229 -17.79 12.73 -1.57
N GLY A 230 -16.47 12.52 -1.53
CA GLY A 230 -15.73 11.80 -2.57
C GLY A 230 -15.93 10.28 -2.51
N VAL A 231 -17.00 9.78 -3.11
CA VAL A 231 -17.36 8.34 -3.07
C VAL A 231 -16.51 7.51 -4.03
N ASN A 232 -15.84 6.48 -3.52
CA ASN A 232 -15.24 5.42 -4.32
C ASN A 232 -16.20 4.22 -4.38
N SER A 233 -16.96 4.07 -5.47
CA SER A 233 -18.01 3.06 -5.58
C SER A 233 -17.52 1.62 -5.32
N LYS A 234 -16.28 1.29 -5.74
CA LYS A 234 -15.69 -0.05 -5.51
C LYS A 234 -15.39 -0.34 -4.03
N ASN A 235 -15.21 0.70 -3.23
CA ASN A 235 -14.89 0.61 -1.81
C ASN A 235 -15.99 1.21 -0.93
N TYR A 236 -17.19 1.44 -1.47
CA TYR A 236 -18.28 2.14 -0.80
C TYR A 236 -18.57 1.53 0.59
N ILE A 237 -18.78 0.22 0.61
CA ILE A 237 -19.11 -0.54 1.83
C ILE A 237 -17.98 -0.48 2.87
N LYS A 238 -16.72 -0.42 2.43
CA LYS A 238 -15.54 -0.50 3.31
C LYS A 238 -15.17 0.83 3.96
N LYS A 239 -15.65 1.94 3.41
CA LYS A 239 -15.21 3.30 3.76
C LYS A 239 -16.24 4.10 4.55
N GLY A 240 -17.19 3.41 5.20
CA GLY A 240 -18.18 4.06 6.06
C GLY A 240 -19.15 5.00 5.35
N ASN A 241 -19.30 4.91 4.02
CA ASN A 241 -20.16 5.82 3.23
C ASN A 241 -21.61 5.79 3.73
N VAL A 242 -22.09 4.67 4.26
CA VAL A 242 -23.44 4.55 4.85
C VAL A 242 -23.64 5.56 5.99
N PHE A 243 -22.61 5.83 6.80
CA PHE A 243 -22.69 6.82 7.88
C PHE A 243 -22.67 8.25 7.34
N PHE A 244 -21.84 8.51 6.33
CA PHE A 244 -21.82 9.81 5.66
C PHE A 244 -23.17 10.12 4.99
N ASP A 245 -23.77 9.16 4.29
CA ASP A 245 -25.05 9.37 3.61
C ASP A 245 -26.18 9.65 4.62
N LYS A 246 -26.17 8.97 5.77
CA LYS A 246 -27.12 9.28 6.87
C LYS A 246 -26.90 10.69 7.42
N ALA A 247 -25.65 11.08 7.65
CA ALA A 247 -25.31 12.40 8.17
C ALA A 247 -25.67 13.52 7.18
N LEU A 248 -25.37 13.34 5.89
CA LEU A 248 -25.68 14.31 4.84
C LEU A 248 -27.18 14.56 4.73
N LYS A 249 -28.01 13.50 4.77
CA LYS A 249 -29.48 13.63 4.78
C LYS A 249 -30.00 14.40 6.00
N ALA A 250 -29.35 14.27 7.14
CA ALA A 250 -29.78 14.97 8.36
C ALA A 250 -29.53 16.48 8.31
N ILE A 251 -28.59 16.95 7.47
CA ILE A 251 -28.18 18.35 7.34
C ILE A 251 -28.55 18.96 5.97
N GLU A 252 -29.28 18.21 5.15
CA GLU A 252 -29.79 18.68 3.84
C GLU A 252 -31.00 19.61 4.00
N ASN A 253 -31.58 19.67 5.20
CA ASN A 253 -32.64 20.60 5.61
C ASN A 253 -32.07 21.79 6.41
#